data_AF-A0A2L0B2V6-F1
#
_entry.id   AF-A0A2L0B2V6-F1
#
_cell.length_a   1.000
_cell.length_b   1.000
_cell.length_c   1.000
_cell.angle_alpha   90.00
_cell.angle_beta   90.00
_cell.angle_gamma   90.00
#
_symmetry.space_group_name_H-M   'P 1'
#
loop_
_entity.id
_entity.type
_entity.pdbx_description
1 polymer ?
#
loop_
_entity_poly.entity_id
_entity_poly.type
_entity_poly.pdbx_seq_one_letter_code
_entity_poly.pdbx_strand_id
1 'polypeptide(L)'
;PAIRIEPPAAIPSQEIRKRPPEKHPEEPDEEEEEQRVREESGLARSGILFGGFINDVKRKAPWYWSDFKDALATQCIASWIFLYFACLSPIITFGGLLAEATGKNMAAMESLIAGFLCGIFYGFFSGQPLTILGSTGPVLVFETIVYDFCLSIGWHYLSFRFWIGTWIAVILMLFVAIDASAL
;
A
#
# COMPACT_ATOMS: atom_id res chain seq x y z
N PRO A 1 -64.02 -60.74 12.28
CA PRO A 1 -63.91 -59.99 11.01
C PRO A 1 -62.52 -59.35 10.88
N ALA A 2 -61.59 -60.04 10.22
CA ALA A 2 -60.25 -59.53 9.93
C ALA A 2 -60.29 -58.77 8.60
N ILE A 3 -60.21 -57.45 8.63
CA ILE A 3 -60.12 -56.62 7.42
C ILE A 3 -58.70 -56.75 6.90
N ARG A 4 -58.51 -57.56 5.86
CA ARG A 4 -57.25 -57.71 5.14
C ARG A 4 -57.15 -56.55 4.15
N ILE A 5 -56.31 -55.57 4.47
CA ILE A 5 -55.98 -54.46 3.56
C ILE A 5 -54.97 -55.00 2.54
N GLU A 6 -55.34 -55.00 1.26
CA GLU A 6 -54.41 -55.38 0.20
C GLU A 6 -53.32 -54.32 0.04
N PRO A 7 -52.06 -54.72 -0.22
CA PRO A 7 -50.98 -53.76 -0.36
C PRO A 7 -51.18 -52.92 -1.64
N PRO A 8 -50.84 -51.62 -1.61
CA PRO A 8 -51.06 -50.71 -2.73
C PRO A 8 -50.32 -51.18 -3.99
N ALA A 9 -51.03 -51.18 -5.13
CA ALA A 9 -50.56 -51.74 -6.40
C ALA A 9 -49.38 -50.97 -7.05
N ALA A 10 -49.02 -49.80 -6.53
CA ALA A 10 -47.88 -49.03 -7.02
C ALA A 10 -47.12 -48.41 -5.85
N ILE A 11 -45.81 -48.69 -5.80
CA ILE A 11 -44.89 -48.03 -4.89
C ILE A 11 -44.65 -46.62 -5.45
N PRO A 12 -44.76 -45.54 -4.66
CA PRO A 12 -44.47 -44.18 -5.11
C PRO A 12 -43.07 -44.10 -5.75
N SER A 13 -42.92 -43.30 -6.81
CA SER A 13 -41.68 -43.22 -7.56
C SER A 13 -40.49 -42.83 -6.67
N GLN A 14 -39.49 -43.70 -6.60
CA GLN A 14 -38.26 -43.48 -5.83
C GLN A 14 -37.27 -42.52 -6.52
N GLU A 15 -37.66 -41.90 -7.63
CA GLU A 15 -36.79 -41.00 -8.42
C GLU A 15 -36.31 -39.79 -7.61
N ILE A 16 -37.15 -39.28 -6.70
CA ILE A 16 -36.79 -38.18 -5.79
C ILE A 16 -35.61 -38.58 -4.88
N ARG A 17 -35.51 -39.87 -4.52
CA ARG A 17 -34.45 -40.40 -3.64
C ARG A 17 -33.16 -40.76 -4.38
N LYS A 18 -33.19 -40.82 -5.72
CA LYS A 18 -32.03 -41.07 -6.58
C LYS A 18 -31.38 -39.79 -7.10
N ARG A 19 -31.93 -38.60 -6.80
CA ARG A 19 -31.20 -37.36 -7.06
C ARG A 19 -29.88 -37.42 -6.27
N PRO A 20 -28.72 -37.20 -6.93
CA PRO A 20 -27.50 -36.90 -6.20
C PRO A 20 -27.81 -35.78 -5.21
N PRO A 21 -27.21 -35.77 -4.00
CA PRO A 21 -27.37 -34.64 -3.10
C PRO A 21 -27.09 -33.38 -3.91
N GLU A 22 -28.07 -32.48 -3.93
CA GLU A 22 -27.91 -31.17 -4.52
C GLU A 22 -26.69 -30.58 -3.81
N LYS A 23 -25.61 -30.34 -4.56
CA LYS A 23 -24.44 -29.67 -3.99
C LYS A 23 -24.97 -28.36 -3.45
N HIS A 24 -25.06 -28.25 -2.13
CA HIS A 24 -25.14 -26.96 -1.48
C HIS A 24 -24.04 -26.11 -2.13
N PRO A 25 -24.32 -24.86 -2.55
CA PRO A 25 -23.25 -23.99 -3.00
C PRO A 25 -22.22 -24.02 -1.89
N GLU A 26 -21.06 -24.61 -2.18
CA GLU A 26 -19.90 -24.53 -1.31
C GLU A 26 -19.74 -23.02 -1.09
N GLU A 27 -19.93 -22.56 0.15
CA GLU A 27 -19.60 -21.19 0.51
C GLU A 27 -18.18 -20.98 -0.01
N PRO A 28 -17.93 -19.94 -0.83
CA PRO A 28 -16.61 -19.73 -1.39
C PRO A 28 -15.63 -19.74 -0.21
N ASP A 29 -14.66 -20.65 -0.27
CA ASP A 29 -13.65 -20.80 0.77
C ASP A 29 -13.01 -19.42 0.94
N GLU A 30 -13.15 -18.81 2.12
CA GLU A 30 -12.72 -17.42 2.34
C GLU A 30 -11.23 -17.26 1.98
N GLU A 31 -10.44 -18.32 2.15
CA GLU A 31 -9.04 -18.40 1.75
C GLU A 31 -8.84 -18.39 0.22
N GLU A 32 -9.71 -19.06 -0.56
CA GLU A 32 -9.68 -19.02 -2.03
C GLU A 32 -10.14 -17.66 -2.57
N GLU A 33 -11.13 -17.03 -1.94
CA GLU A 33 -11.59 -15.70 -2.34
C GLU A 33 -10.55 -14.63 -2.00
N GLU A 34 -9.89 -14.72 -0.83
CA GLU A 34 -8.74 -13.88 -0.48
C GLU A 34 -7.54 -14.10 -1.42
N GLN A 35 -7.26 -15.35 -1.82
CA GLN A 35 -6.22 -15.64 -2.81
C GLN A 35 -6.57 -15.08 -4.19
N ARG A 36 -7.81 -15.20 -4.64
CA ARG A 36 -8.28 -14.59 -5.90
C ARG A 36 -8.19 -13.08 -5.85
N VAL A 37 -8.56 -12.45 -4.73
CA VAL A 37 -8.42 -11.00 -4.53
C VAL A 37 -6.93 -10.60 -4.50
N ARG A 38 -6.04 -11.40 -3.91
CA ARG A 38 -4.58 -11.19 -3.97
C ARG A 38 -4.03 -11.31 -5.39
N GLU A 39 -4.51 -12.28 -6.17
CA GLU A 39 -4.13 -12.46 -7.57
C GLU A 39 -4.65 -11.32 -8.45
N GLU A 40 -5.91 -10.92 -8.30
CA GLU A 40 -6.51 -9.78 -9.01
C GLU A 40 -5.88 -8.44 -8.63
N SER A 41 -5.48 -8.29 -7.36
CA SER A 41 -4.74 -7.12 -6.88
C SER A 41 -3.24 -7.15 -7.20
N GLY A 42 -2.74 -8.18 -7.91
CA GLY A 42 -1.36 -8.24 -8.39
C GLY A 42 -0.33 -8.52 -7.30
N LEU A 43 -0.77 -8.98 -6.13
CA LEU A 43 0.08 -9.37 -4.99
C LEU A 43 0.55 -10.83 -5.10
N ALA A 44 0.35 -11.47 -6.25
CA ALA A 44 0.93 -12.77 -6.56
C ALA A 44 2.32 -12.60 -7.21
N ARG A 45 3.27 -13.51 -6.90
CA ARG A 45 4.61 -13.48 -7.49
C ARG A 45 4.52 -13.60 -9.00
N SER A 46 5.04 -12.61 -9.74
CA SER A 46 4.99 -12.63 -11.21
C SER A 46 5.98 -13.62 -11.84
N GLY A 47 7.03 -14.01 -11.10
CA GLY A 47 8.08 -14.92 -11.57
C GLY A 47 9.07 -14.28 -12.56
N ILE A 48 8.95 -12.98 -12.84
CA ILE A 48 9.82 -12.21 -13.74
C ILE A 48 10.38 -11.02 -12.96
N LEU A 49 11.64 -10.66 -13.19
CA LEU A 49 12.23 -9.46 -12.58
C LEU A 49 11.41 -8.22 -12.96
N PHE A 50 10.98 -7.44 -11.96
CA PHE A 50 10.08 -6.27 -12.09
C PHE A 50 8.68 -6.57 -12.63
N GLY A 51 8.23 -7.83 -12.66
CA GLY A 51 6.93 -8.16 -13.23
C GLY A 51 5.76 -7.59 -12.42
N GLY A 52 5.85 -7.54 -11.08
CA GLY A 52 4.85 -6.86 -10.23
C GLY A 52 4.73 -5.38 -10.56
N PHE A 53 5.86 -4.67 -10.66
CA PHE A 53 5.88 -3.25 -11.04
C PHE A 53 5.24 -2.99 -12.41
N ILE A 54 5.54 -3.83 -13.41
CA ILE A 54 4.94 -3.70 -14.76
C ILE A 54 3.42 -3.89 -14.70
N ASN A 55 2.95 -4.85 -13.90
CA ASN A 55 1.52 -5.10 -13.72
C ASN A 55 0.82 -3.92 -13.04
N ASP A 56 1.43 -3.33 -12.02
CA ASP A 56 0.93 -2.12 -11.36
C ASP A 56 0.79 -0.95 -12.33
N VAL A 57 1.81 -0.71 -13.17
CA VAL A 57 1.78 0.35 -14.19
C VAL A 57 0.67 0.11 -15.20
N LYS A 58 0.54 -1.12 -15.72
CA LYS A 58 -0.53 -1.48 -16.66
C LYS A 58 -1.92 -1.26 -16.08
N ARG A 59 -2.10 -1.56 -14.79
CA ARG A 59 -3.38 -1.40 -14.11
C ARG A 59 -3.72 0.06 -13.83
N LYS A 60 -2.71 0.90 -13.53
CA LYS A 60 -2.90 2.34 -13.24
C LYS A 60 -3.02 3.22 -14.50
N ALA A 61 -2.32 2.87 -15.58
CA ALA A 61 -2.27 3.64 -16.83
C ALA A 61 -3.64 4.15 -17.37
N PRO A 62 -4.71 3.33 -17.46
CA PRO A 62 -6.00 3.80 -18.00
C PRO A 62 -6.68 4.85 -17.12
N TRP A 63 -6.45 4.82 -15.81
CA TRP A 63 -7.09 5.73 -14.83
C TRP A 63 -6.39 7.08 -14.74
N TYR A 64 -5.10 7.15 -15.12
CA TYR A 64 -4.29 8.35 -14.93
C TYR A 64 -4.90 9.62 -15.56
N TRP A 65 -5.51 9.50 -16.74
CA TRP A 65 -6.17 10.63 -17.39
C TRP A 65 -7.52 10.99 -16.77
N SER A 66 -8.22 10.02 -16.16
CA SER A 66 -9.45 10.28 -15.41
C SER A 66 -9.14 11.07 -14.14
N ASP A 67 -8.07 10.71 -13.42
CA ASP A 67 -7.67 11.34 -12.16
C ASP A 67 -7.53 12.88 -12.31
N PHE A 68 -7.00 13.39 -13.43
CA PHE A 68 -6.91 14.84 -13.69
C PHE A 68 -8.25 15.50 -13.97
N LYS A 69 -9.18 14.80 -14.62
CA LYS A 69 -10.53 15.33 -14.88
C LYS A 69 -11.33 15.38 -13.59
N ASP A 70 -11.23 14.33 -12.78
CA ASP A 70 -11.94 14.22 -11.51
C ASP A 70 -11.45 15.25 -10.48
N ALA A 71 -10.16 15.60 -10.54
CA ALA A 71 -9.57 16.64 -9.70
C ALA A 71 -10.11 18.07 -9.95
N LEU A 72 -10.83 18.32 -11.06
CA LEU A 72 -11.42 19.64 -11.36
C LEU A 72 -12.72 19.92 -10.60
N ALA A 73 -13.22 18.98 -9.80
CA ALA A 73 -14.40 19.21 -8.97
C ALA A 73 -14.15 20.29 -7.91
N THR A 74 -15.11 21.20 -7.70
CA THR A 74 -14.98 22.32 -6.74
C THR A 74 -14.71 21.85 -5.31
N GLN A 75 -15.16 20.63 -4.95
CA GLN A 75 -14.89 20.03 -3.64
C GLN A 75 -13.40 19.75 -3.40
N CYS A 76 -12.62 19.49 -4.46
CA CYS A 76 -11.18 19.24 -4.35
C CYS A 76 -10.41 20.46 -3.84
N ILE A 77 -10.91 21.68 -4.10
CA ILE A 77 -10.29 22.92 -3.62
C ILE A 77 -10.33 22.99 -2.08
N ALA A 78 -11.46 22.61 -1.47
CA ALA A 78 -11.59 22.59 -0.02
C ALA A 78 -10.65 21.56 0.61
N SER A 79 -10.59 20.35 0.03
CA SER A 79 -9.66 19.29 0.46
C SER A 79 -8.20 19.71 0.32
N TRP A 80 -7.84 20.41 -0.76
CA TRP A 80 -6.48 20.90 -1.00
C TRP A 80 -6.05 21.92 0.07
N ILE A 81 -6.89 22.90 0.38
CA ILE A 81 -6.59 23.90 1.43
C ILE A 81 -6.47 23.22 2.79
N PHE A 82 -7.39 22.30 3.11
CA PHE A 82 -7.36 21.56 4.37
C PHE A 82 -6.07 20.73 4.50
N LEU A 83 -5.73 19.95 3.48
CA LEU A 83 -4.52 19.12 3.47
C LEU A 83 -3.25 19.95 3.54
N TYR A 84 -3.21 21.12 2.89
CA TYR A 84 -2.07 22.03 2.98
C TYR A 84 -1.75 22.39 4.43
N PHE A 85 -2.74 22.87 5.20
CA PHE A 85 -2.53 23.21 6.61
C PHE A 85 -2.29 21.98 7.49
N ALA A 86 -2.98 20.87 7.21
CA ALA A 86 -2.81 19.63 7.93
C ALA A 86 -1.38 19.06 7.79
N CYS A 87 -0.76 19.21 6.62
CA CYS A 87 0.59 18.72 6.35
C CYS A 87 1.68 19.74 6.74
N LEU A 88 1.39 21.04 6.66
CA LEU A 88 2.36 22.09 6.98
C LEU A 88 2.75 22.09 8.46
N SER A 89 1.80 21.90 9.36
CA SER A 89 2.06 21.84 10.81
C SER A 89 3.09 20.77 11.20
N PRO A 90 2.87 19.47 10.90
CA PRO A 90 3.84 18.43 11.24
C PRO A 90 5.17 18.60 10.52
N ILE A 91 5.20 19.11 9.29
CA ILE A 91 6.47 19.34 8.57
C ILE A 91 7.33 20.40 9.28
N ILE A 92 6.71 21.46 9.78
CA ILE A 92 7.41 22.51 10.52
C ILE A 92 7.83 21.99 11.90
N THR A 93 6.94 21.30 12.61
CA THR A 93 7.25 20.74 13.94
C THR A 93 8.40 19.74 13.87
N PHE A 94 8.31 18.73 13.00
CA PHE A 94 9.37 17.73 12.86
C PHE A 94 10.65 18.33 12.27
N GLY A 95 10.54 19.28 11.34
CA GLY A 95 11.70 19.99 10.81
C GLY A 95 12.43 20.83 11.87
N GLY A 96 11.70 21.42 12.81
CA GLY A 96 12.26 22.15 13.94
C GLY A 96 12.97 21.24 14.94
N LEU A 97 12.33 20.12 15.32
CA LEU A 97 12.94 19.10 16.19
C LEU A 97 14.18 18.47 15.55
N LEU A 98 14.15 18.25 14.24
CA LEU A 98 15.31 17.73 13.50
C LEU A 98 16.44 18.76 13.42
N ALA A 99 16.14 20.05 13.35
CA ALA A 99 17.13 21.12 13.39
C ALA A 99 17.91 21.12 14.71
N GLU A 100 17.19 20.95 15.82
CA GLU A 100 17.78 20.88 17.16
C GLU A 100 18.62 19.61 17.32
N ALA A 101 18.08 18.46 16.89
CA ALA A 101 18.77 17.18 16.98
C ALA A 101 20.02 17.06 16.09
N THR A 102 20.07 17.75 14.95
CA THR A 102 21.16 17.62 13.96
C THR A 102 22.14 18.81 13.95
N GLY A 103 22.12 19.64 15.00
CA GLY A 103 23.02 20.80 15.10
C GLY A 103 22.84 21.83 13.97
N LYS A 104 21.59 22.02 13.51
CA LYS A 104 21.20 22.91 12.40
C LYS A 104 21.69 22.50 11.01
N ASN A 105 22.17 21.27 10.83
CA ASN A 105 22.50 20.76 9.50
C ASN A 105 21.25 20.40 8.66
N MET A 106 20.13 20.10 9.31
CA MET A 106 18.86 19.78 8.67
C MET A 106 17.73 20.54 9.36
N ALA A 107 17.33 21.70 8.84
CA ALA A 107 16.32 22.55 9.48
C ALA A 107 14.93 22.41 8.82
N ALA A 108 14.01 23.23 9.33
CA ALA A 108 12.61 23.22 8.88
C ALA A 108 12.46 23.58 7.40
N MET A 109 13.32 24.46 6.86
CA MET A 109 13.26 24.88 5.46
C MET A 109 13.69 23.74 4.51
N GLU A 110 14.76 23.02 4.84
CA GLU A 110 15.22 21.87 4.06
C GLU A 110 14.18 20.74 4.08
N SER A 111 13.54 20.53 5.24
CA SER A 111 12.46 19.56 5.41
C SER A 111 11.22 19.93 4.57
N LEU A 112 10.89 21.23 4.49
CA LEU A 112 9.78 21.73 3.68
C LEU A 112 10.06 21.54 2.18
N ILE A 113 11.27 21.91 1.72
CA ILE A 113 11.66 21.73 0.31
C ILE A 113 11.69 20.25 -0.06
N ALA A 114 12.25 19.39 0.79
CA ALA A 114 12.25 17.94 0.58
C ALA A 114 10.83 17.38 0.51
N GLY A 115 9.95 17.76 1.44
CA GLY A 115 8.54 17.35 1.44
C GLY A 115 7.79 17.79 0.19
N PHE A 116 8.01 19.02 -0.27
CA PHE A 116 7.42 19.55 -1.49
C PHE A 116 7.86 18.77 -2.73
N LEU A 117 9.16 18.56 -2.90
CA LEU A 117 9.69 17.81 -4.05
C LEU A 117 9.21 16.35 -4.03
N CYS A 118 9.33 15.67 -2.90
CA CYS A 118 8.87 14.29 -2.74
C CYS A 118 7.35 14.18 -2.99
N GLY A 119 6.55 15.13 -2.51
CA GLY A 119 5.10 15.17 -2.73
C GLY A 119 4.74 15.33 -4.20
N ILE A 120 5.43 16.19 -4.95
CA ILE A 120 5.25 16.33 -6.40
C ILE A 120 5.59 15.03 -7.12
N PHE A 121 6.78 14.48 -6.90
CA PHE A 121 7.21 13.25 -7.56
C PHE A 121 6.27 12.09 -7.21
N TYR A 122 5.89 11.93 -5.95
CA TYR A 122 4.95 10.90 -5.53
C TYR A 122 3.56 11.11 -6.13
N GLY A 123 3.04 12.34 -6.16
CA GLY A 123 1.74 12.64 -6.75
C GLY A 123 1.66 12.26 -8.23
N PHE A 124 2.71 12.50 -9.01
CA PHE A 124 2.73 12.18 -10.44
C PHE A 124 3.00 10.70 -10.75
N PHE A 125 3.81 10.02 -9.95
CA PHE A 125 4.32 8.68 -10.27
C PHE A 125 3.81 7.55 -9.35
N SER A 126 3.01 7.85 -8.32
CA SER A 126 2.48 6.82 -7.43
C SER A 126 1.28 6.07 -8.02
N GLY A 127 1.12 4.81 -7.62
CA GLY A 127 -0.10 4.04 -7.90
C GLY A 127 -1.32 4.55 -7.12
N GLN A 128 -1.10 5.11 -5.93
CA GLN A 128 -2.13 5.64 -5.03
C GLN A 128 -1.80 7.09 -4.62
N PRO A 129 -2.29 8.09 -5.38
CA PRO A 129 -2.00 9.51 -5.13
C PRO A 129 -2.71 10.07 -3.90
N LEU A 130 -3.62 9.32 -3.27
CA LEU A 130 -4.27 9.72 -2.01
C LEU A 130 -3.36 9.56 -0.78
N THR A 131 -2.23 8.87 -0.91
CA THR A 131 -1.29 8.68 0.20
C THR A 131 -0.49 9.96 0.45
N ILE A 132 -0.52 10.45 1.68
CA ILE A 132 0.23 11.64 2.10
C ILE A 132 1.59 11.23 2.65
N LEU A 133 2.66 11.76 2.04
CA LEU A 133 4.02 11.58 2.54
C LEU A 133 4.32 12.59 3.64
N GLY A 134 4.93 12.12 4.73
CA GLY A 134 5.33 12.97 5.84
C GLY A 134 6.46 12.35 6.66
N SER A 135 7.21 13.20 7.36
CA SER A 135 8.17 12.74 8.36
C SER A 135 7.42 12.12 9.54
N THR A 136 7.98 11.05 10.10
CA THR A 136 7.38 10.32 11.22
C THR A 136 8.35 10.30 12.40
N GLY A 137 7.80 10.12 13.62
CA GLY A 137 8.60 10.05 14.85
C GLY A 137 9.74 9.03 14.80
N PRO A 138 9.54 7.79 14.31
CA PRO A 138 10.63 6.81 14.20
C PRO A 138 11.77 7.26 13.29
N VAL A 139 11.46 7.93 12.18
CA VAL A 139 12.49 8.47 11.27
C VAL A 139 13.28 9.57 11.98
N LEU A 140 12.63 10.44 12.75
CA LEU A 140 13.31 11.47 13.53
C LEU A 140 14.29 10.85 14.54
N VAL A 141 13.84 9.86 15.31
CA VAL A 141 14.69 9.17 16.31
C VAL A 141 15.88 8.49 15.62
N PHE A 142 15.66 7.84 14.49
CA PHE A 142 16.74 7.25 13.70
C PHE A 142 17.78 8.30 13.27
N GLU A 143 17.34 9.45 12.77
CA GLU A 143 18.25 10.54 12.35
C GLU A 143 19.05 11.12 13.53
N THR A 144 18.44 11.27 14.70
CA THR A 144 19.15 11.71 15.91
C THR A 144 20.27 10.72 16.27
N ILE A 145 19.98 9.42 16.27
CA ILE A 145 20.98 8.39 16.57
C ILE A 145 22.12 8.39 15.55
N VAL A 146 21.80 8.54 14.26
CA VAL A 146 22.81 8.61 13.18
C VAL A 146 23.69 9.85 13.35
N TYR A 147 23.11 10.99 13.71
CA TYR A 147 23.85 12.21 13.96
C TYR A 147 24.81 12.08 15.14
N ASP A 148 24.32 11.57 16.29
CA ASP A 148 25.15 11.33 17.48
C ASP A 148 26.28 10.33 17.22
N PHE A 149 25.99 9.28 16.45
CA PHE A 149 26.99 8.31 16.00
C PHE A 149 28.08 8.96 15.16
N CYS A 150 27.70 9.79 14.17
CA CYS A 150 28.66 10.53 13.35
C CYS A 150 29.55 11.45 14.18
N LEU A 151 28.98 12.14 15.17
CA LEU A 151 29.73 12.99 16.10
C LEU A 151 30.73 12.20 16.93
N SER A 152 30.33 11.04 17.46
CA SER A 152 31.21 10.19 18.30
C SER A 152 32.44 9.67 17.56
N ILE A 153 32.32 9.44 16.25
CA ILE A 153 33.39 8.90 15.38
C ILE A 153 34.15 10.03 14.67
N GLY A 154 33.58 11.24 14.59
CA GLY A 154 34.14 12.37 13.83
C GLY A 154 33.88 12.28 12.33
N TRP A 155 32.79 11.63 11.91
CA TRP A 155 32.38 11.54 10.51
C TRP A 155 31.45 12.67 10.09
N HIS A 156 31.51 13.06 8.82
CA HIS A 156 30.60 14.06 8.26
C HIS A 156 29.19 13.48 8.09
N TYR A 157 28.26 13.96 8.91
CA TYR A 157 26.85 13.54 8.92
C TYR A 157 26.20 13.54 7.53
N LEU A 158 26.33 14.63 6.76
CA LEU A 158 25.68 14.74 5.44
C LEU A 158 26.18 13.68 4.44
N SER A 159 27.49 13.41 4.42
CA SER A 159 28.07 12.39 3.54
C SER A 159 27.62 10.98 3.96
N PHE A 160 27.58 10.71 5.27
CA PHE A 160 27.12 9.43 5.77
C PHE A 160 25.62 9.20 5.49
N ARG A 161 24.80 10.24 5.70
CA ARG A 161 23.38 10.25 5.36
C ARG A 161 23.13 9.94 3.88
N PHE A 162 23.92 10.52 2.98
CA PHE A 162 23.84 10.22 1.53
C PHE A 162 24.12 8.74 1.24
N TRP A 163 25.13 8.15 1.89
CA TRP A 163 25.44 6.72 1.74
C TRP A 163 24.33 5.83 2.28
N ILE A 164 23.74 6.16 3.44
CA ILE A 164 22.56 5.45 3.97
C ILE A 164 21.42 5.49 2.95
N GLY A 165 21.08 6.68 2.43
CA GLY A 165 20.03 6.85 1.44
C GLY A 165 20.29 6.06 0.14
N THR A 166 21.55 6.01 -0.30
CA THR A 166 21.95 5.23 -1.48
C THR A 166 21.72 3.73 -1.27
N TRP A 167 22.11 3.20 -0.11
CA TRP A 167 21.86 1.78 0.22
C TRP A 167 20.37 1.46 0.36
N ILE A 168 19.59 2.35 0.99
CA ILE A 168 18.13 2.20 1.05
C ILE A 168 17.53 2.13 -0.36
N ALA A 169 17.94 3.01 -1.27
CA ALA A 169 17.46 3.00 -2.65
C ALA A 169 17.81 1.68 -3.37
N VAL A 170 19.03 1.17 -3.19
CA VAL A 170 19.44 -0.12 -3.77
C VAL A 170 18.60 -1.28 -3.22
N ILE A 171 18.38 -1.33 -1.91
CA ILE A 171 17.59 -2.39 -1.26
C ILE A 171 16.12 -2.32 -1.72
N LEU A 172 15.54 -1.12 -1.78
CA LEU A 172 14.18 -0.93 -2.27
C LEU A 172 14.04 -1.35 -3.73
N MET A 173 15.00 -1.03 -4.59
CA MET A 173 15.01 -1.49 -5.99
C MET A 173 15.08 -3.00 -6.09
N LEU A 174 15.87 -3.67 -5.22
CA LEU A 174 15.91 -5.13 -5.17
C LEU A 174 14.57 -5.72 -4.70
N PHE A 175 13.92 -5.13 -3.70
CA PHE A 175 12.60 -5.58 -3.22
C PHE A 175 11.52 -5.47 -4.29
N VAL A 176 11.53 -4.38 -5.07
CA VAL A 176 10.64 -4.22 -6.23
C VAL A 176 10.98 -5.25 -7.31
N ALA A 177 12.27 -5.54 -7.55
CA ALA A 177 12.68 -6.49 -8.58
C ALA A 177 12.26 -7.95 -8.26
N ILE A 178 12.21 -8.33 -6.98
CA ILE A 178 11.86 -9.70 -6.53
C ILE A 178 10.38 -9.87 -6.19
N ASP A 179 9.53 -8.87 -6.46
CA ASP A 179 8.11 -8.86 -6.06
C ASP A 179 7.93 -9.14 -4.55
N ALA A 180 8.70 -8.47 -3.69
CA ALA A 180 8.64 -8.65 -2.25
C ALA A 180 7.29 -8.29 -1.62
N SER A 181 6.43 -7.54 -2.34
CA SER A 181 5.06 -7.22 -1.93
C SER A 181 4.13 -8.43 -1.86
N ALA A 182 4.53 -9.57 -2.45
CA ALA A 182 3.79 -10.83 -2.40
C ALA A 182 4.08 -11.66 -1.13
N LEU A 183 5.02 -11.23 -0.29
CA LEU A 183 5.34 -11.83 1.02
C LEU A 183 4.45 -11.23 2.11
#